data_AF-A0A165R162-F1
#
_entry.id   AF-A0A165R162-F1
#
_cell.length_a   1.000
_cell.length_b   1.000
_cell.length_c   1.000
_cell.angle_alpha   90.00
_cell.angle_beta   90.00
_cell.angle_gamma   90.00
#
_symmetry.space_group_name_H-M   'P 1'
#
loop_
_entity.id
_entity.type
_entity.pdbx_description
1 polymer ?
#
loop_
_entity_poly.entity_id
_entity_poly.type
_entity_poly.pdbx_seq_one_letter_code
_entity_poly.pdbx_strand_id
1 'polypeptide(L)'
;MLKDGVYQITNVHTKQALYIGADAENGSELKTRDRITSWSEFRVESQGGRAYTLVADHNGMSARISDKKNVPVASRSSFKFHLIAISTPLKQYR
;
A
#
# COMPACT_ATOMS: atom_id res chain seq x y z
N MET A 1 -1.19 -14.99 -10.53
CA MET A 1 -0.70 -13.61 -10.75
C MET A 1 -1.77 -12.66 -10.27
N LEU A 2 -1.40 -11.56 -9.57
CA LEU A 2 -2.33 -10.47 -9.32
C LEU A 2 -2.78 -9.90 -10.67
N LYS A 3 -4.08 -9.65 -10.81
CA LYS A 3 -4.59 -8.89 -11.94
C LYS A 3 -4.36 -7.42 -11.62
N ASP A 4 -4.18 -6.57 -12.61
CA ASP A 4 -4.19 -5.14 -12.36
C ASP A 4 -5.57 -4.74 -11.83
N GLY A 5 -5.59 -3.90 -10.78
CA GLY A 5 -6.82 -3.56 -10.09
C GLY A 5 -6.61 -2.70 -8.85
N VAL A 6 -7.73 -2.31 -8.25
CA VAL A 6 -7.77 -1.59 -6.97
C VAL A 6 -7.89 -2.60 -5.84
N TYR A 7 -6.98 -2.52 -4.88
CA TYR A 7 -6.86 -3.43 -3.76
C TYR A 7 -6.79 -2.68 -2.43
N GLN A 8 -7.21 -3.37 -1.38
CA GLN A 8 -6.97 -2.98 0.00
C GLN A 8 -5.90 -3.90 0.58
N ILE A 9 -4.87 -3.31 1.21
CA ILE A 9 -3.75 -4.06 1.78
C ILE A 9 -3.97 -4.12 3.29
N THR A 10 -4.26 -5.30 3.81
CA THR A 10 -4.54 -5.51 5.24
C THR A 10 -3.42 -6.28 5.91
N ASN A 11 -3.00 -5.85 7.09
CA ASN A 11 -2.16 -6.65 7.97
C ASN A 11 -2.97 -7.85 8.46
N VAL A 12 -2.48 -9.07 8.21
CA VAL A 12 -3.22 -10.28 8.57
C VAL A 12 -3.38 -10.50 10.07
N HIS A 13 -2.43 -10.02 10.87
CA HIS A 13 -2.42 -10.21 12.32
C HIS A 13 -3.32 -9.18 13.01
N THR A 14 -3.23 -7.91 12.61
CA THR A 14 -3.99 -6.83 13.27
C THR A 14 -5.32 -6.54 12.60
N LYS A 15 -5.55 -7.03 11.38
CA LYS A 15 -6.69 -6.71 10.50
C LYS A 15 -6.77 -5.24 10.08
N GLN A 16 -5.76 -4.44 10.42
CA GLN A 16 -5.70 -3.04 10.04
C GLN A 16 -5.32 -2.89 8.58
N ALA A 17 -6.01 -1.98 7.90
CA ALA A 17 -5.73 -1.65 6.51
C ALA A 17 -4.64 -0.59 6.42
N LEU A 18 -3.76 -0.74 5.43
CA LEU A 18 -2.83 0.30 5.02
C LEU A 18 -3.60 1.57 4.65
N TYR A 19 -3.05 2.71 5.05
CA TYR A 19 -3.68 4.01 4.88
C TYR A 19 -2.63 5.05 4.49
N ILE A 20 -2.99 5.87 3.50
CA ILE A 20 -2.29 7.10 3.16
C ILE A 20 -3.31 8.21 3.33
N GLY A 21 -3.05 9.14 4.25
CA GLY A 21 -3.95 10.24 4.58
C GLY A 21 -3.63 11.53 3.84
N ALA A 22 -4.36 12.60 4.16
CA ALA A 22 -4.14 13.93 3.55
C ALA A 22 -2.69 14.43 3.74
N ASP A 23 -2.06 14.10 4.87
CA ASP A 23 -0.69 14.51 5.19
C ASP A 23 0.39 13.53 4.68
N ALA A 24 0.08 12.77 3.63
CA ALA A 24 0.98 11.79 3.03
C ALA A 24 2.35 12.38 2.65
N GLU A 25 2.40 13.67 2.38
CA GLU A 25 3.60 14.36 1.94
C GLU A 25 4.55 14.74 3.09
N ASN A 26 4.14 14.56 4.35
CA ASN A 26 4.86 15.12 5.51
C ASN A 26 5.53 14.08 6.42
N GLY A 27 5.03 12.84 6.47
CA GLY A 27 5.58 11.76 7.32
C GLY A 27 6.44 10.77 6.55
N SER A 28 7.16 9.88 7.22
CA SER A 28 7.96 8.79 6.61
C SER A 28 7.46 7.36 6.88
N GLU A 29 6.45 7.22 7.73
CA GLU A 29 5.91 5.94 8.14
C GLU A 29 4.50 5.70 7.60
N LEU A 30 4.35 4.62 6.83
CA LEU A 30 3.03 4.15 6.40
C LEU A 30 2.18 3.80 7.62
N LYS A 31 0.96 4.32 7.66
CA LYS A 31 0.04 4.10 8.77
C LYS A 31 -0.92 2.97 8.44
N THR A 32 -1.42 2.34 9.49
CA THR A 32 -2.54 1.41 9.38
C THR A 32 -3.71 1.91 10.23
N ARG A 33 -4.93 1.47 9.92
CA ARG A 33 -6.14 1.84 10.65
C ARG A 33 -7.14 0.70 10.68
N ASP A 34 -8.01 0.70 11.68
CA ASP A 34 -9.02 -0.35 11.84
C ASP A 34 -10.15 -0.24 10.81
N ARG A 35 -10.54 0.99 10.43
CA ARG A 35 -11.63 1.22 9.49
C ARG A 35 -11.13 1.38 8.06
N ILE A 36 -11.61 0.52 7.17
CA ILE A 36 -11.40 0.65 5.73
C ILE A 36 -12.26 1.80 5.19
N THR A 37 -11.64 2.69 4.40
CA THR A 37 -12.30 3.78 3.64
C THR A 37 -11.57 3.95 2.31
N SER A 38 -12.02 4.86 1.44
CA SER A 38 -11.36 5.18 0.15
C SER A 38 -9.87 5.55 0.26
N TRP A 39 -9.43 6.03 1.42
CA TRP A 39 -8.01 6.31 1.70
C TRP A 39 -7.15 5.05 1.95
N SER A 40 -7.74 3.85 1.87
CA SER A 40 -7.09 2.54 1.97
C SER A 40 -7.07 1.77 0.65
N GLU A 41 -7.47 2.43 -0.45
CA GLU A 41 -7.54 1.83 -1.77
C GLU A 41 -6.30 2.16 -2.58
N PHE A 42 -5.69 1.12 -3.15
CA PHE A 42 -4.45 1.22 -3.92
C PHE A 42 -4.62 0.53 -5.26
N ARG A 43 -4.32 1.23 -6.34
CA ARG A 43 -3.99 0.58 -7.60
C ARG A 43 -2.65 -0.13 -7.44
N VAL A 44 -2.66 -1.44 -7.66
CA VAL A 44 -1.45 -2.26 -7.65
C VAL A 44 -1.06 -2.48 -9.10
N GLU A 45 -0.03 -1.78 -9.55
CA GLU A 45 0.36 -1.73 -10.97
C GLU A 45 1.67 -2.51 -11.16
N SER A 46 1.67 -3.48 -12.07
CA SER A 46 2.86 -4.28 -12.38
C SER A 46 3.97 -3.45 -13.02
N GLN A 47 5.19 -3.61 -12.52
CA GLN A 47 6.42 -3.02 -13.08
C GLN A 47 7.29 -4.09 -13.76
N GLY A 48 6.72 -5.27 -14.03
CA GLY A 48 7.42 -6.45 -14.54
C GLY A 48 8.01 -7.35 -13.44
N GLY A 49 8.05 -8.66 -13.71
CA GLY A 49 8.56 -9.64 -12.76
C GLY A 49 7.72 -9.71 -11.48
N ARG A 50 8.36 -9.47 -10.32
CA ARG A 50 7.70 -9.41 -8.99
C ARG A 50 7.61 -7.99 -8.42
N ALA A 51 7.92 -6.97 -9.22
CA ALA A 51 7.90 -5.59 -8.79
C ALA A 51 6.55 -4.94 -9.12
N TYR A 52 6.00 -4.21 -8.15
CA TYR A 52 4.72 -3.53 -8.24
C TYR A 52 4.82 -2.13 -7.63
N THR A 53 4.03 -1.19 -8.13
CA THR A 53 3.79 0.10 -7.48
C THR A 53 2.47 0.06 -6.73
N LEU A 54 2.42 0.75 -5.58
CA LEU A 54 1.21 0.90 -4.78
C LEU A 54 0.76 2.36 -4.90
N VAL A 55 -0.17 2.63 -5.80
CA VAL A 55 -0.65 3.98 -6.09
C VAL A 55 -1.98 4.20 -5.40
N ALA A 56 -2.05 5.15 -4.46
CA ALA A 56 -3.28 5.47 -3.76
C ALA A 56 -4.35 5.93 -4.76
N ASP A 57 -5.52 5.29 -4.75
CA ASP A 57 -6.53 5.51 -5.78
C ASP A 57 -7.13 6.92 -5.72
N HIS A 58 -7.32 7.43 -4.50
CA HIS A 58 -7.95 8.73 -4.24
C HIS A 58 -7.13 9.95 -4.67
N ASN A 59 -5.80 9.85 -4.81
CA ASN A 59 -4.94 10.99 -5.16
C ASN A 59 -3.81 10.70 -6.16
N GLY A 60 -3.62 9.43 -6.55
CA GLY A 60 -2.60 9.01 -7.50
C GLY A 60 -1.17 9.06 -6.98
N MET A 61 -0.95 9.18 -5.66
CA MET A 61 0.39 9.18 -5.08
C MET A 61 0.87 7.76 -4.81
N SER A 62 2.11 7.46 -5.15
CA SER A 62 2.72 6.16 -4.86
C SER A 62 3.24 6.12 -3.43
N ALA A 63 2.88 5.06 -2.70
CA ALA A 63 3.39 4.77 -1.37
C ALA A 63 4.91 4.56 -1.40
N ARG A 64 5.61 4.92 -0.32
CA ARG A 64 7.00 4.52 -0.08
C ARG A 64 7.28 4.29 1.39
N ILE A 65 8.37 3.59 1.64
CA ILE A 65 8.92 3.35 2.97
C ILE A 65 10.33 3.95 2.98
N SER A 66 10.67 4.70 4.02
CA SER A 66 12.01 5.20 4.26
C SER A 66 12.35 5.12 5.74
N ASP A 67 13.62 4.83 6.03
CA ASP A 67 14.23 4.89 7.35
C ASP A 67 14.58 6.33 7.80
N LYS A 68 14.47 7.30 6.89
CA LYS A 68 14.75 8.71 7.16
C LYS A 68 13.50 9.42 7.67
N LYS A 69 13.69 10.28 8.67
CA LYS A 69 12.63 11.16 9.20
C LYS A 69 12.25 12.24 8.18
N ASN A 70 10.99 12.69 8.23
CA ASN A 70 10.45 13.80 7.42
C ASN A 70 10.52 13.56 5.90
N VAL A 71 10.49 12.29 5.49
CA VAL A 71 10.52 11.89 4.09
C VAL A 71 9.12 11.43 3.70
N PRO A 72 8.34 12.16 2.87
CA PRO A 72 6.95 11.84 2.48
C PRO A 72 6.62 10.34 2.38
N VAL A 73 5.50 9.86 2.93
CA VAL A 73 5.06 8.46 2.80
C VAL A 73 4.48 8.18 1.42
N ALA A 74 4.11 9.23 0.69
CA ALA A 74 3.69 9.14 -0.69
C ALA A 74 4.23 10.32 -1.49
N SER A 75 4.46 10.11 -2.78
CA SER A 75 4.69 11.20 -3.73
C SER A 75 4.23 10.80 -5.13
N ARG A 76 4.31 11.72 -6.09
CA ARG A 76 4.02 11.42 -7.51
C ARG A 76 5.11 10.63 -8.23
N SER A 77 6.20 10.28 -7.55
CA SER A 77 7.23 9.38 -8.09
C SER A 77 6.79 7.91 -7.96
N SER A 78 7.37 7.02 -8.75
CA SER A 78 7.08 5.59 -8.67
C SER A 78 8.03 4.86 -7.72
N PHE A 79 7.49 4.16 -6.73
CA PHE A 79 8.27 3.36 -5.79
C PHE A 79 7.86 1.89 -5.85
N LYS A 80 8.87 1.01 -5.92
CA LYS A 80 8.68 -0.41 -6.17
C LYS A 80 8.59 -1.19 -4.86
N PHE A 81 7.59 -2.06 -4.78
CA PHE A 81 7.43 -3.09 -3.79
C PHE A 81 7.57 -4.45 -4.45
N HIS A 82 8.15 -5.42 -3.73
CA HIS A 82 8.15 -6.80 -4.16
C HIS A 82 7.01 -7.54 -3.48
N LEU A 83 6.08 -8.10 -4.27
CA LEU A 83 5.03 -8.96 -3.73
C LEU A 83 5.53 -10.40 -3.73
N ILE A 84 5.60 -10.97 -2.52
CA ILE A 84 6.07 -12.33 -2.29
C ILE A 84 4.84 -13.21 -2.03
N ALA A 85 4.61 -14.18 -2.91
CA ALA A 85 3.60 -15.20 -2.67
C ALA A 85 4.06 -16.10 -1.52
N ILE A 86 3.22 -16.25 -0.50
CA ILE A 86 3.42 -17.19 0.61
C ILE A 86 2.46 -18.36 0.45
N SER A 87 2.93 -19.57 0.78
CA SER A 87 2.16 -20.81 0.63
C SER A 87 1.08 -21.01 1.68
N THR A 88 1.10 -20.23 2.77
CA THR A 88 0.14 -20.35 3.85
C THR A 88 -1.16 -19.62 3.50
N PRO A 89 -2.30 -20.32 3.36
CA PRO A 89 -3.60 -19.67 3.25
C PRO A 89 -3.88 -18.97 4.57
N LEU A 90 -3.67 -17.67 4.62
CA LEU A 90 -4.20 -16.84 5.68
C LEU A 90 -5.73 -16.95 5.57
N LYS A 91 -6.40 -17.50 6.59
CA LYS A 91 -7.87 -17.66 6.62
C LYS A 91 -8.52 -16.43 5.99
N GLN A 92 -9.31 -16.65 4.94
CA GLN A 92 -10.13 -15.59 4.34
C GLN A 92 -11.11 -15.12 5.41
N TYR A 93 -10.85 -13.97 6.03
CA TYR A 93 -11.85 -13.30 6.85
C TYR A 93 -12.71 -12.51 5.86
N ARG A 94 -13.95 -12.99 5.68
CA ARG A 94 -15.01 -12.30 4.95
C ARG A 94 -15.48 -11.08 5.75
#